data_AF-A0A1Z8Q0H5-F1
#
_entry.id   AF-A0A1Z8Q0H5-F1
#
_cell.length_a   1.000
_cell.length_b   1.000
_cell.length_c   1.000
_cell.angle_alpha   90.00
_cell.angle_beta   90.00
_cell.angle_gamma   90.00
#
_symmetry.space_group_name_H-M   'P 1'
#
loop_
_entity.id
_entity.type
_entity.pdbx_description
1 polymer ?
#
loop_
_entity_poly.entity_id
_entity_poly.type
_entity_poly.pdbx_seq_one_letter_code
_entity_poly.pdbx_strand_id
1 'polypeptide(L)'
;MSDVLLEMDEAMRQERMANLWKNYGSYIIGFIVLTILGTAVFAGYQSWSENRRIEQTDALISIQENPSYPDNILNGEADINALDGSVRGLLLLGAAGSLMDLERADDALGVYERAAVDTEIDPQFRQLAGLMVVRLSLGQDDADKDELLGYLTPIVEDKTSSWRLHALLESALVKAHLGLDYQGAIEDLAIIEAQESAPQSLQEKVKALSALYTLKLNSGVQ
;
A
#
# COMPACT_ATOMS: atom_id res chain seq x y z
N MET A 1 -9.60 -32.95 -69.48
CA MET A 1 -10.86 -33.28 -68.79
C MET A 1 -10.69 -33.04 -67.29
N SER A 2 -10.38 -31.79 -66.92
CA SER A 2 -10.07 -31.39 -65.54
C SER A 2 -10.60 -30.00 -65.19
N ASP A 3 -10.97 -29.16 -66.17
CA ASP A 3 -11.50 -27.82 -65.92
C ASP A 3 -12.95 -27.79 -65.40
N VAL A 4 -13.79 -28.76 -65.77
CA VAL A 4 -15.20 -28.82 -65.32
C VAL A 4 -15.32 -29.23 -63.85
N LEU A 5 -14.32 -29.92 -63.29
CA LEU A 5 -14.32 -30.31 -61.88
C LEU A 5 -13.88 -29.18 -60.94
N LEU A 6 -13.12 -28.20 -61.45
CA LEU A 6 -12.75 -26.99 -60.69
C LEU A 6 -13.89 -25.97 -60.67
N GLU A 7 -14.60 -25.80 -61.78
CA GLU A 7 -15.73 -24.86 -61.90
C GLU A 7 -16.95 -25.30 -61.07
N MET A 8 -17.16 -26.61 -60.90
CA MET A 8 -18.26 -27.14 -60.11
C MET A 8 -17.99 -27.13 -58.59
N ASP A 9 -16.72 -27.17 -58.17
CA ASP A 9 -16.35 -27.05 -56.76
C ASP A 9 -16.42 -25.57 -56.28
N GLU A 10 -16.23 -24.60 -57.19
CA GLU A 10 -16.38 -23.16 -56.91
C GLU A 10 -17.84 -22.77 -56.62
N ALA A 11 -18.80 -23.24 -57.40
CA ALA A 11 -20.23 -22.95 -57.18
C ALA A 11 -20.74 -23.53 -55.86
N MET A 12 -20.32 -24.75 -55.49
CA MET A 12 -20.69 -25.37 -54.21
C MET A 12 -20.03 -24.68 -53.00
N ARG A 13 -18.82 -24.13 -53.15
CA ARG A 13 -18.17 -23.32 -52.10
C ARG A 13 -18.94 -22.01 -51.87
N GLN A 14 -19.42 -21.40 -52.94
CA GLN A 14 -20.24 -20.20 -52.90
C GLN A 14 -21.58 -20.43 -52.20
N GLU A 15 -22.28 -21.53 -52.50
CA GLU A 15 -23.53 -21.87 -51.79
C GLU A 15 -23.32 -22.19 -50.31
N ARG A 16 -22.23 -22.87 -49.94
CA ARG A 16 -21.91 -23.17 -48.54
C ARG A 16 -21.58 -21.90 -47.75
N MET A 17 -20.80 -20.99 -48.34
CA MET A 17 -20.52 -19.67 -47.76
C MET A 17 -21.81 -18.83 -47.64
N ALA A 18 -22.66 -18.84 -48.68
CA ALA A 18 -23.93 -18.13 -48.68
C ALA A 18 -24.92 -18.67 -47.64
N ASN A 19 -25.01 -19.99 -47.46
CA ASN A 19 -25.86 -20.60 -46.43
C ASN A 19 -25.35 -20.33 -45.01
N LEU A 20 -24.03 -20.33 -44.80
CA LEU A 20 -23.44 -19.92 -43.52
C LEU A 20 -23.74 -18.45 -43.22
N TRP A 21 -23.62 -17.57 -44.20
CA TRP A 21 -23.93 -16.15 -44.04
C TRP A 21 -25.43 -15.90 -43.81
N LYS A 22 -26.32 -16.63 -44.48
CA LYS A 22 -27.77 -16.52 -44.33
C LYS A 22 -28.24 -16.99 -42.94
N ASN A 23 -27.62 -18.03 -42.38
CA ASN A 23 -28.01 -18.60 -41.08
C ASN A 23 -27.28 -17.97 -39.89
N TYR A 24 -25.99 -17.61 -40.05
CA TYR A 24 -25.14 -17.10 -38.95
C TYR A 24 -24.74 -15.63 -39.11
N GLY A 25 -25.00 -14.98 -40.24
CA GLY A 25 -24.60 -13.59 -40.48
C GLY A 25 -25.14 -12.61 -39.44
N SER A 26 -26.38 -12.78 -38.99
CA SER A 26 -26.95 -11.94 -37.92
C SER A 26 -26.26 -12.16 -36.56
N TYR A 27 -25.87 -13.39 -36.23
CA TYR A 27 -25.11 -13.69 -35.02
C TYR A 27 -23.68 -13.15 -35.07
N ILE A 28 -23.01 -13.26 -36.23
CA ILE A 28 -21.68 -12.70 -36.45
C ILE A 28 -21.70 -11.17 -36.32
N ILE A 29 -22.69 -10.51 -36.94
CA ILE A 29 -22.87 -9.07 -36.82
C ILE A 29 -23.17 -8.68 -35.37
N GLY A 30 -24.06 -9.42 -34.69
CA GLY A 30 -24.36 -9.20 -33.28
C GLY A 30 -23.13 -9.31 -32.38
N PHE A 31 -22.28 -10.32 -32.60
CA PHE A 31 -21.04 -10.52 -31.87
C PHE A 31 -20.03 -9.38 -32.10
N ILE A 32 -19.88 -8.93 -33.36
CA ILE A 32 -19.01 -7.79 -33.71
C ILE A 32 -19.50 -6.51 -33.03
N VAL A 33 -20.81 -6.21 -33.12
CA VAL A 33 -21.41 -5.02 -32.48
C VAL A 33 -21.24 -5.07 -30.96
N LEU A 34 -21.47 -6.23 -30.34
CA LEU A 34 -21.29 -6.41 -28.90
C LEU A 34 -19.83 -6.20 -28.47
N THR A 35 -18.87 -6.67 -29.27
CA THR A 35 -17.43 -6.47 -29.01
C THR A 35 -17.03 -5.00 -29.11
N ILE A 36 -17.56 -4.28 -30.11
CA ILE A 36 -17.31 -2.84 -30.28
C ILE A 36 -17.92 -2.06 -29.11
N LEU A 37 -19.15 -2.37 -28.70
CA LEU A 37 -19.80 -1.76 -27.54
C LEU A 37 -19.05 -2.06 -26.24
N GLY A 38 -18.59 -3.30 -26.03
CA GLY A 38 -17.79 -3.67 -24.87
C GLY A 38 -16.48 -2.88 -24.80
N THR A 39 -15.78 -2.74 -25.94
CA THR A 39 -14.56 -1.94 -26.03
C THR A 39 -14.84 -0.45 -25.80
N ALA A 40 -15.94 0.09 -26.33
CA ALA A 40 -16.32 1.49 -26.14
C ALA A 40 -16.65 1.82 -24.68
N VAL A 41 -17.36 0.93 -23.99
CA VAL A 41 -17.63 1.06 -22.54
C VAL A 41 -16.33 0.99 -21.74
N PHE A 42 -15.43 0.05 -22.07
CA PHE A 42 -14.13 -0.08 -21.41
C PHE A 42 -13.24 1.15 -21.62
N ALA A 43 -13.16 1.66 -22.86
CA ALA A 43 -12.40 2.86 -23.20
C ALA A 43 -12.97 4.13 -22.52
N GLY A 44 -14.30 4.23 -22.41
CA GLY A 44 -14.94 5.32 -21.67
C GLY A 44 -14.62 5.29 -20.18
N TYR A 45 -14.60 4.10 -19.57
CA TYR A 45 -14.19 3.94 -18.18
C TYR A 45 -12.71 4.28 -17.96
N GLN A 46 -11.83 3.85 -18.86
CA GLN A 46 -10.40 4.16 -18.81
C GLN A 46 -10.14 5.67 -18.91
N SER A 47 -10.79 6.37 -19.84
CA SER A 47 -10.63 7.82 -20.00
C SER A 47 -11.09 8.61 -18.77
N TRP A 48 -12.15 8.15 -18.08
CA TRP A 48 -12.62 8.78 -16.85
C TRP A 48 -11.64 8.59 -15.68
N SER A 49 -11.06 7.39 -15.57
CA SER A 49 -10.00 7.07 -14.58
C SER A 49 -8.71 7.87 -14.82
N GLU A 50 -8.29 8.03 -16.08
CA GLU A 50 -7.08 8.78 -16.45
C GLU A 50 -7.19 10.26 -16.04
N ASN A 51 -8.33 10.90 -16.34
CA ASN A 51 -8.56 12.31 -16.00
C ASN A 51 -8.52 12.56 -14.50
N ARG A 52 -9.05 11.63 -13.69
CA ARG A 52 -8.97 11.73 -12.22
C ARG A 52 -7.55 11.64 -11.70
N ARG A 53 -6.73 10.75 -12.25
CA ARG A 53 -5.32 10.61 -11.84
C ARG A 53 -4.50 11.86 -12.15
N ILE A 54 -4.76 12.49 -13.29
CA ILE A 54 -4.11 13.76 -13.67
C ILE A 54 -4.50 14.86 -12.68
N GLU A 55 -5.80 15.04 -12.42
CA GLU A 55 -6.31 16.04 -11.45
C GLU A 55 -5.69 15.88 -10.06
N GLN A 56 -5.59 14.63 -9.57
CA GLN A 56 -4.98 14.31 -8.28
C GLN A 56 -3.47 14.58 -8.24
N THR A 57 -2.77 14.32 -9.35
CA THR A 57 -1.33 14.58 -9.46
C THR A 57 -1.05 16.08 -9.52
N ASP A 58 -1.84 16.83 -10.30
CA ASP A 58 -1.74 18.29 -10.40
C ASP A 58 -2.02 18.94 -9.04
N ALA A 59 -3.04 18.47 -8.32
CA ALA A 59 -3.34 18.92 -6.96
C ALA A 59 -2.17 18.64 -6.00
N LEU A 60 -1.61 17.42 -6.03
CA LEU A 60 -0.44 17.06 -5.22
C LEU A 60 0.76 17.98 -5.49
N ILE A 61 1.11 18.18 -6.75
CA ILE A 61 2.24 19.03 -7.17
C ILE A 61 1.98 20.47 -6.73
N SER A 62 0.78 21.00 -6.93
CA SER A 62 0.45 22.39 -6.55
C SER A 62 0.62 22.65 -5.05
N ILE A 63 0.35 21.64 -4.21
CA ILE A 63 0.53 21.75 -2.76
C ILE A 63 2.02 21.71 -2.40
N GLN A 64 2.81 20.87 -3.07
CA GLN A 64 4.26 20.73 -2.83
C GLN A 64 5.07 21.91 -3.37
N GLU A 65 4.65 22.52 -4.47
CA GLU A 65 5.27 23.73 -5.04
C GLU A 65 4.91 25.00 -4.27
N ASN A 66 3.99 24.93 -3.31
CA ASN A 66 3.70 26.05 -2.43
C ASN A 66 4.98 26.48 -1.69
N PRO A 67 5.35 27.78 -1.68
CA PRO A 67 6.55 28.26 -0.98
C PRO A 67 6.58 27.95 0.51
N SER A 68 5.43 27.67 1.11
CA SER A 68 5.29 27.33 2.53
C SER A 68 5.32 25.82 2.76
N TYR A 69 5.61 24.98 1.75
CA TYR A 69 5.77 23.54 1.95
C TYR A 69 7.10 23.24 2.69
N PRO A 70 7.13 22.33 3.69
CA PRO A 70 6.03 21.49 4.20
C PRO A 70 5.18 22.12 5.33
N ASP A 71 5.43 23.37 5.73
CA ASP A 71 4.72 24.05 6.83
C ASP A 71 3.22 24.23 6.58
N ASN A 72 2.80 24.45 5.34
CA ASN A 72 1.38 24.50 4.97
C ASN A 72 0.66 23.17 5.28
N ILE A 73 1.37 22.04 5.23
CA ILE A 73 0.85 20.73 5.64
C ILE A 73 0.82 20.65 7.15
N LEU A 74 1.94 20.96 7.81
CA LEU A 74 2.04 20.92 9.28
C LEU A 74 0.90 21.72 9.93
N ASN A 75 0.71 22.97 9.48
CA ASN A 75 -0.27 23.91 10.02
C ASN A 75 -1.71 23.63 9.55
N GLY A 76 -1.93 22.67 8.64
CA GLY A 76 -3.25 22.32 8.13
C GLY A 76 -3.86 23.38 7.20
N GLU A 77 -3.02 24.16 6.52
CA GLU A 77 -3.42 25.22 5.60
C GLU A 77 -3.75 24.70 4.19
N ALA A 78 -3.13 23.59 3.79
CA ALA A 78 -3.38 22.96 2.50
C ALA A 78 -4.72 22.19 2.50
N ASP A 79 -5.49 22.31 1.43
CA ASP A 79 -6.70 21.51 1.23
C ASP A 79 -6.33 20.10 0.76
N ILE A 80 -6.15 19.20 1.72
CA ILE A 80 -5.85 17.78 1.47
C ILE A 80 -7.10 16.91 1.37
N ASN A 81 -8.29 17.46 1.64
CA ASN A 81 -9.54 16.69 1.69
C ASN A 81 -10.10 16.39 0.30
N ALA A 82 -9.71 17.18 -0.70
CA ALA A 82 -10.00 16.91 -2.10
C ALA A 82 -9.15 15.78 -2.71
N LEU A 83 -8.12 15.33 -1.98
CA LEU A 83 -7.21 14.29 -2.45
C LEU A 83 -7.75 12.89 -2.17
N ASP A 84 -7.55 12.00 -3.13
CA ASP A 84 -7.79 10.57 -2.96
C ASP A 84 -6.88 10.01 -1.85
N GLY A 85 -7.34 8.98 -1.13
CA GLY A 85 -6.65 8.44 0.05
C GLY A 85 -5.19 8.03 -0.16
N SER A 86 -4.83 7.51 -1.34
CA SER A 86 -3.45 7.17 -1.68
C SER A 86 -2.57 8.42 -1.88
N VAL A 87 -3.13 9.46 -2.50
CA VAL A 87 -2.41 10.72 -2.79
C VAL A 87 -2.28 11.56 -1.53
N ARG A 88 -3.34 11.61 -0.71
CA ARG A 88 -3.34 12.20 0.63
C ARG A 88 -2.30 11.56 1.54
N GLY A 89 -2.23 10.23 1.55
CA GLY A 89 -1.21 9.47 2.28
C GLY A 89 0.21 9.81 1.83
N LEU A 90 0.44 9.81 0.52
CA LEU A 90 1.74 10.18 -0.05
C LEU A 90 2.14 11.62 0.30
N LEU A 91 1.21 12.57 0.23
CA LEU A 91 1.45 13.97 0.59
C LEU A 91 1.88 14.11 2.06
N LEU A 92 1.13 13.50 2.98
CA LEU A 92 1.40 13.60 4.42
C LEU A 92 2.72 12.93 4.80
N LEU A 93 2.98 11.73 4.29
CA LEU A 93 4.25 11.03 4.49
C LEU A 93 5.42 11.81 3.87
N GLY A 94 5.23 12.39 2.69
CA GLY A 94 6.22 13.24 2.03
C GLY A 94 6.54 14.50 2.83
N ALA A 95 5.51 15.17 3.37
CA ALA A 95 5.68 16.36 4.20
C ALA A 95 6.40 16.05 5.51
N ALA A 96 6.04 14.94 6.18
CA ALA A 96 6.75 14.47 7.35
C ALA A 96 8.21 14.11 7.04
N GLY A 97 8.48 13.46 5.90
CA GLY A 97 9.83 13.21 5.40
C GLY A 97 10.63 14.50 5.17
N SER A 98 10.02 15.52 4.55
CA SER A 98 10.66 16.83 4.36
C SER A 98 10.95 17.53 5.70
N LEU A 99 10.07 17.41 6.69
CA LEU A 99 10.32 17.92 8.05
C LEU A 99 11.49 17.19 8.73
N MET A 100 11.64 15.88 8.52
CA MET A 100 12.80 15.12 8.98
C MET A 100 14.10 15.58 8.33
N ASP A 101 14.10 15.85 7.02
CA ASP A 101 15.27 16.39 6.30
C ASP A 101 15.66 17.79 6.78
N LEU A 102 14.68 18.55 7.30
CA LEU A 102 14.88 19.85 7.93
C LEU A 102 15.24 19.77 9.42
N GLU A 103 15.52 18.57 9.95
CA GLU A 103 15.84 18.31 11.36
C GLU A 103 14.72 18.70 12.35
N ARG A 104 13.46 18.75 11.88
CA ARG A 104 12.27 19.10 12.67
C ARG A 104 11.49 17.86 13.04
N ALA A 105 12.11 16.99 13.85
CA ALA A 105 11.56 15.68 14.19
C ALA A 105 10.21 15.75 14.93
N ASP A 106 10.02 16.71 15.84
CA ASP A 106 8.76 16.86 16.59
C ASP A 106 7.60 17.28 15.67
N ASP A 107 7.88 18.17 14.71
CA ASP A 107 6.89 18.57 13.71
C ASP A 107 6.56 17.40 12.77
N ALA A 108 7.58 16.63 12.36
CA ALA A 108 7.40 15.44 11.55
C ALA A 108 6.55 14.40 12.28
N LEU A 109 6.78 14.20 13.58
CA LEU A 109 6.01 13.31 14.44
C LEU A 109 4.52 13.69 14.42
N GLY A 110 4.19 14.97 14.62
CA GLY A 110 2.80 15.43 14.57
C GLY A 110 2.12 15.18 13.20
N VAL A 111 2.86 15.29 12.09
CA VAL A 111 2.34 14.98 10.75
C VAL A 111 2.14 13.47 10.58
N TYR A 112 3.06 12.62 11.06
CA TYR A 112 2.91 11.17 11.04
C TYR A 112 1.74 10.70 11.91
N GLU A 113 1.56 11.27 13.10
CA GLU A 113 0.43 10.97 13.99
C GLU A 113 -0.90 11.28 13.29
N ARG A 114 -1.00 12.46 12.67
CA ARG A 114 -2.19 12.84 11.90
C ARG A 114 -2.45 11.85 10.77
N ALA A 115 -1.41 11.43 10.03
CA ALA A 115 -1.57 10.44 8.97
C ALA A 115 -1.94 9.04 9.50
N ALA A 116 -1.47 8.66 10.68
CA ALA A 116 -1.71 7.36 11.30
C ALA A 116 -3.15 7.18 11.80
N VAL A 117 -3.87 8.27 12.09
CA VAL A 117 -5.27 8.23 12.56
C VAL A 117 -6.30 8.59 11.48
N ASP A 118 -5.84 9.04 10.31
CA ASP A 118 -6.70 9.48 9.22
C ASP A 118 -7.33 8.31 8.46
N THR A 119 -8.64 8.13 8.62
CA THR A 119 -9.39 7.01 8.02
C THR A 119 -9.56 7.13 6.52
N GLU A 120 -9.38 8.33 5.94
CA GLU A 120 -9.50 8.57 4.51
C GLU A 120 -8.24 8.16 3.75
N ILE A 121 -7.10 7.97 4.44
CA ILE A 121 -5.86 7.51 3.84
C ILE A 121 -5.90 6.00 3.56
N ASP A 122 -5.25 5.58 2.48
CA ASP A 122 -5.07 4.16 2.18
C ASP A 122 -4.45 3.42 3.40
N PRO A 123 -4.99 2.27 3.82
CA PRO A 123 -4.49 1.52 4.96
C PRO A 123 -2.98 1.30 4.95
N GLN A 124 -2.36 1.06 3.78
CA GLN A 124 -0.93 0.81 3.70
C GLN A 124 -0.08 2.03 4.11
N PHE A 125 -0.51 3.24 3.75
CA PHE A 125 0.17 4.48 4.13
C PHE A 125 -0.11 4.85 5.58
N ARG A 126 -1.34 4.62 6.07
CA ARG A 126 -1.68 4.82 7.48
C ARG A 126 -0.86 3.92 8.41
N GLN A 127 -0.71 2.65 8.05
CA GLN A 127 0.13 1.70 8.79
C GLN A 127 1.61 2.13 8.79
N LEU A 128 2.14 2.58 7.64
CA LEU A 128 3.49 3.12 7.57
C LEU A 128 3.67 4.36 8.46
N ALA A 129 2.69 5.27 8.46
CA ALA A 129 2.71 6.44 9.35
C ALA A 129 2.76 6.02 10.82
N GLY A 130 1.94 5.06 11.23
CA GLY A 130 1.96 4.51 12.60
C GLY A 130 3.32 3.91 12.99
N LEU A 131 4.00 3.19 12.08
CA LEU A 131 5.36 2.74 12.31
C LEU A 131 6.34 3.91 12.50
N MET A 132 6.18 5.00 11.75
CA MET A 132 7.05 6.18 11.88
C MET A 132 6.82 6.90 13.20
N VAL A 133 5.58 7.02 13.67
CA VAL A 133 5.27 7.51 15.02
C VAL A 133 6.06 6.69 16.05
N VAL A 134 5.91 5.37 16.03
CA VAL A 134 6.60 4.48 16.98
C VAL A 134 8.12 4.65 16.94
N ARG A 135 8.71 4.72 15.75
CA ARG A 135 10.17 4.87 15.61
C ARG A 135 10.69 6.19 16.13
N LEU A 136 9.97 7.28 15.88
CA LEU A 136 10.39 8.61 16.33
C LEU A 136 10.20 8.76 17.84
N SER A 137 9.07 8.26 18.37
CA SER A 137 8.77 8.34 19.79
C SER A 137 9.64 7.43 20.66
N LEU A 138 10.14 6.29 20.15
CA LEU A 138 10.95 5.36 20.95
C LEU A 138 12.23 5.99 21.54
N GLY A 139 12.73 7.07 20.93
CA GLY A 139 13.88 7.83 21.42
C GLY A 139 13.55 8.99 22.37
N GLN A 140 12.27 9.27 22.62
CA GLN A 140 11.82 10.36 23.50
C GLN A 140 11.73 9.87 24.95
N ASP A 141 12.06 10.77 25.90
CA ASP A 141 12.11 10.43 27.33
C ASP A 141 10.73 10.14 27.94
N ASP A 142 9.66 10.65 27.32
CA ASP A 142 8.26 10.58 27.78
C ASP A 142 7.39 9.63 26.94
N ALA A 143 8.01 8.76 26.12
CA ALA A 143 7.30 7.81 25.28
C ALA A 143 6.40 6.85 26.08
N ASP A 144 5.10 6.85 25.79
CA ASP A 144 4.14 5.93 26.42
C ASP A 144 4.09 4.58 25.70
N LYS A 145 4.46 3.52 26.43
CA LYS A 145 4.50 2.15 25.90
C LYS A 145 3.14 1.71 25.32
N ASP A 146 2.04 1.97 26.02
CA ASP A 146 0.73 1.49 25.63
C ASP A 146 0.20 2.26 24.41
N GLU A 147 0.51 3.55 24.30
CA GLU A 147 0.25 4.35 23.11
C GLU A 147 1.00 3.80 21.88
N LEU A 148 2.31 3.56 22.00
CA LEU A 148 3.11 3.03 20.89
C LEU A 148 2.63 1.64 20.45
N LEU A 149 2.29 0.76 21.39
CA LEU A 149 1.70 -0.53 21.07
C LEU A 149 0.33 -0.38 20.38
N GLY A 150 -0.46 0.63 20.74
CA GLY A 150 -1.74 0.95 20.10
C GLY A 150 -1.62 1.17 18.58
N TYR A 151 -0.55 1.80 18.11
CA TYR A 151 -0.27 1.94 16.67
C TYR A 151 0.12 0.62 15.99
N LEU A 152 0.80 -0.27 16.71
CA LEU A 152 1.35 -1.52 16.15
C LEU A 152 0.36 -2.68 16.13
N THR A 153 -0.47 -2.82 17.16
CA THR A 153 -1.44 -3.91 17.30
C THR A 153 -2.27 -4.16 16.04
N PRO A 154 -2.93 -3.16 15.41
CA PRO A 154 -3.73 -3.41 14.21
C PRO A 154 -2.90 -3.93 13.03
N ILE A 155 -1.61 -3.57 12.96
CA ILE A 155 -0.68 -4.03 11.91
C ILE A 155 -0.22 -5.47 12.19
N VAL A 156 0.03 -5.80 13.46
CA VAL A 156 0.45 -7.14 13.89
C VAL A 156 -0.66 -8.18 13.71
N GLU A 157 -1.91 -7.78 13.99
CA GLU A 157 -3.09 -8.63 13.85
C GLU A 157 -3.46 -8.90 12.38
N ASP A 158 -3.21 -7.93 11.50
CA ASP A 158 -3.41 -8.08 10.05
C ASP A 158 -2.31 -8.95 9.42
N LYS A 159 -2.60 -10.25 9.30
CA LYS A 159 -1.72 -11.25 8.65
C LYS A 159 -1.40 -10.97 7.19
N THR A 160 -2.16 -10.09 6.52
CA THR A 160 -1.95 -9.73 5.11
C THR A 160 -1.15 -8.44 4.95
N SER A 161 -0.93 -7.68 6.02
CA SER A 161 -0.16 -6.45 5.98
C SER A 161 1.29 -6.72 5.58
N SER A 162 1.77 -5.96 4.58
CA SER A 162 3.18 -5.96 4.18
C SER A 162 4.10 -5.41 5.28
N TRP A 163 3.53 -4.68 6.25
CA TRP A 163 4.25 -4.05 7.35
C TRP A 163 4.32 -4.91 8.61
N ARG A 164 3.62 -6.06 8.62
CA ARG A 164 3.47 -6.89 9.82
C ARG A 164 4.78 -7.31 10.48
N LEU A 165 5.79 -7.71 9.70
CA LEU A 165 7.08 -8.15 10.27
C LEU A 165 7.85 -6.99 10.90
N HIS A 166 7.74 -5.79 10.32
CA HIS A 166 8.32 -4.58 10.90
C HIS A 166 7.58 -4.20 12.19
N ALA A 167 6.25 -4.27 12.20
CA ALA A 167 5.45 -3.99 13.38
C ALA A 167 5.74 -4.97 14.53
N LEU A 168 5.92 -6.26 14.24
CA LEU A 168 6.32 -7.25 15.25
C LEU A 168 7.71 -6.94 15.85
N LEU A 169 8.66 -6.56 14.99
CA LEU A 169 10.00 -6.20 15.44
C LEU A 169 9.97 -4.96 16.34
N GLU A 170 9.21 -3.94 15.95
CA GLU A 170 9.05 -2.71 16.71
C GLU A 170 8.26 -2.94 18.01
N SER A 171 7.24 -3.81 17.98
CA SER A 171 6.51 -4.22 19.18
C SER A 171 7.43 -4.90 20.18
N ALA A 172 8.31 -5.79 19.72
CA ALA A 172 9.32 -6.41 20.58
C ALA A 172 10.28 -5.37 21.18
N LEU A 173 10.69 -4.35 20.41
CA LEU A 173 11.53 -3.27 20.90
C LEU A 173 10.80 -2.43 21.96
N VAL A 174 9.55 -2.02 21.71
CA VAL A 174 8.72 -1.25 22.64
C VAL A 174 8.50 -2.02 23.95
N LYS A 175 8.08 -3.30 23.87
CA LYS A 175 7.86 -4.17 25.03
C LYS A 175 9.13 -4.30 25.88
N ALA A 176 10.28 -4.53 25.25
CA ALA A 176 11.53 -4.71 25.96
C ALA A 176 12.11 -3.40 26.55
N HIS A 177 12.10 -2.30 25.80
CA HIS A 177 12.79 -1.06 26.19
C HIS A 177 11.96 -0.19 27.13
N LEU A 178 10.66 -0.05 26.86
CA LEU A 178 9.76 0.77 27.68
C LEU A 178 9.02 -0.06 28.72
N GLY A 179 8.65 -1.30 28.37
CA GLY A 179 7.87 -2.18 29.25
C GLY A 179 8.68 -3.11 30.15
N LEU A 180 9.98 -3.28 29.89
CA LEU A 180 10.82 -4.34 30.48
C LEU A 180 10.20 -5.75 30.33
N ASP A 181 9.27 -5.90 29.39
CA ASP A 181 8.57 -7.13 29.08
C ASP A 181 9.38 -7.94 28.07
N TYR A 182 10.47 -8.52 28.56
CA TYR A 182 11.34 -9.36 27.76
C TYR A 182 10.64 -10.62 27.27
N GLN A 183 9.68 -11.15 28.04
CA GLN A 183 8.92 -12.34 27.66
C GLN A 183 8.02 -12.04 26.45
N GLY A 184 7.21 -10.98 26.52
CA GLY A 184 6.37 -10.55 25.41
C GLY A 184 7.17 -10.13 24.18
N ALA A 185 8.37 -9.57 24.36
CA ALA A 185 9.26 -9.27 23.25
C ALA A 185 9.79 -10.54 22.56
N ILE A 186 10.17 -11.57 23.32
CA ILE A 186 10.60 -12.87 22.76
C ILE A 186 9.45 -13.54 21.99
N GLU A 187 8.22 -13.45 22.48
CA GLU A 187 7.04 -14.01 21.81
C GLU A 187 6.79 -13.35 20.44
N ASP A 188 6.90 -12.03 20.34
CA ASP A 188 6.77 -11.31 19.06
C ASP A 188 7.89 -11.69 18.08
N LEU A 189 9.13 -11.81 18.58
CA LEU A 189 10.30 -12.20 17.77
C LEU A 189 10.16 -13.63 17.23
N ALA A 190 9.66 -14.57 18.04
CA ALA A 190 9.43 -15.95 17.64
C ALA A 190 8.45 -16.07 16.45
N ILE A 191 7.46 -15.16 16.37
CA ILE A 191 6.55 -15.09 15.21
C ILE A 191 7.31 -14.75 13.92
N ILE A 192 8.32 -13.88 14.00
CA ILE A 192 9.18 -13.52 12.86
C ILE A 192 10.12 -14.68 12.50
N GLU A 193 10.74 -15.33 13.49
CA GLU A 193 11.65 -16.47 13.26
C GLU A 193 10.94 -17.61 12.49
N ALA A 194 9.65 -17.85 12.79
CA ALA A 194 8.84 -18.85 12.11
C ALA A 194 8.54 -18.52 10.63
N GLN A 195 8.84 -17.31 10.15
CA GLN A 195 8.63 -16.93 8.74
C GLN A 195 9.87 -17.26 7.90
N GLU A 196 9.81 -18.37 7.18
CA GLU A 196 10.89 -18.80 6.26
C GLU A 196 11.16 -17.79 5.13
N SER A 197 10.17 -16.99 4.76
CA SER A 197 10.28 -15.97 3.71
C SER A 197 10.96 -14.66 4.16
N ALA A 198 11.31 -14.53 5.45
CA ALA A 198 11.97 -13.33 5.95
C ALA A 198 13.41 -13.18 5.42
N PRO A 199 13.86 -11.97 5.05
CA PRO A 199 15.24 -11.73 4.62
C PRO A 199 16.27 -12.17 5.67
N GLN A 200 17.45 -12.63 5.22
CA GLN A 200 18.51 -13.12 6.13
C GLN A 200 18.93 -12.09 7.18
N SER A 201 19.08 -10.82 6.78
CA SER A 201 19.44 -9.74 7.71
C SER A 201 18.41 -9.53 8.82
N LEU A 202 17.12 -9.72 8.52
CA LEU A 202 16.06 -9.66 9.52
C LEU A 202 16.15 -10.86 10.47
N GLN A 203 16.34 -12.06 9.93
CA GLN A 203 16.51 -13.28 10.73
C GLN A 203 17.71 -13.19 11.68
N GLU A 204 18.84 -12.63 11.23
CA GLU A 204 20.02 -12.39 12.08
C GLU A 204 19.72 -11.39 13.21
N LYS A 205 19.05 -10.27 12.89
CA LYS A 205 18.65 -9.26 13.87
C LYS A 205 17.71 -9.85 14.93
N VAL A 206 16.72 -10.63 14.50
CA VAL A 206 15.75 -11.27 15.39
C VAL A 206 16.45 -12.24 16.33
N LYS A 207 17.32 -13.12 15.84
CA LYS A 207 18.10 -14.04 16.69
C LYS A 207 18.96 -13.32 17.72
N ALA A 208 19.61 -12.23 17.32
CA ALA A 208 20.44 -11.43 18.23
C ALA A 208 19.61 -10.79 19.35
N LEU A 209 18.44 -10.22 19.02
CA LEU A 209 17.52 -9.65 20.00
C LEU A 209 16.91 -10.72 20.91
N SER A 210 16.48 -11.86 20.36
CA SER A 210 15.95 -13.01 21.11
C SER A 210 16.96 -13.47 22.17
N ALA A 211 18.24 -13.61 21.78
CA ALA A 211 19.31 -13.99 22.71
C ALA A 211 19.53 -12.93 23.80
N LEU A 212 19.58 -11.65 23.43
CA LEU A 212 19.74 -10.54 24.36
C LEU A 212 18.60 -10.50 25.41
N TYR A 213 17.36 -10.60 24.96
CA TYR A 213 16.19 -10.55 25.84
C TYR A 213 16.08 -11.79 26.72
N THR A 214 16.48 -12.96 26.22
CA THR A 214 16.57 -14.18 27.04
C THR A 214 17.59 -14.01 28.17
N LEU A 215 18.75 -13.41 27.89
CA LEU A 215 19.75 -13.11 28.91
C LEU A 215 19.20 -12.12 29.94
N LYS A 216 18.53 -11.05 29.49
CA LYS A 216 17.90 -10.05 30.37
C LYS A 216 16.84 -10.67 31.28
N LEU A 217 15.93 -11.47 30.73
CA LEU A 217 14.90 -12.22 31.47
C LEU A 217 15.52 -13.11 32.55
N ASN A 218 16.57 -13.86 32.22
CA ASN A 218 17.24 -14.76 33.15
C ASN A 218 18.09 -14.04 34.21
N SER A 219 18.60 -12.85 33.88
CA SER A 219 19.47 -12.07 34.77
C SER A 219 18.73 -11.37 35.92
N GLY A 220 17.38 -11.36 35.90
CA GLY A 220 16.57 -10.68 36.93
C GLY A 220 16.78 -9.16 36.99
N VAL A 221 17.45 -8.57 36.00
CA VAL A 221 17.65 -7.13 35.88
C VAL A 221 16.35 -6.54 35.33
N GLN A 222 15.45 -6.20 36.25
CA GLN A 222 14.35 -5.27 36.02
C GLN A 222 14.93 -3.86 35.94
#